data_AF-A0A534YYQ6-F1
#
_entry.id   AF-A0A534YYQ6-F1
#
_cell.length_a   1.000
_cell.length_b   1.000
_cell.length_c   1.000
_cell.angle_alpha   90.00
_cell.angle_beta   90.00
_cell.angle_gamma   90.00
#
_symmetry.space_group_name_H-M   'P 1'
#
loop_
_entity.id
_entity.type
_entity.pdbx_description
1 polymer ?
#
loop_
_entity_poly.entity_id
_entity_poly.type
_entity_poly.pdbx_seq_one_letter_code
_entity_poly.pdbx_strand_id
1 'polypeptide(L)'
;MEVRQALLWSGLLLGGQATDTLTTAVASARGAMESMPWSARLLELGGIGLFWGAKLLLVATAATALLLAARWVQPERRYSQVMFRFALASVQVATIGLAAVSLHNTVVLGSI
;
A
#
# COMPACT_ATOMS: atom_id res chain seq x y z
N MET A 1 13.89 -7.39 16.29
CA MET A 1 13.72 -7.90 14.91
C MET A 1 12.49 -7.28 14.23
N GLU A 2 11.42 -7.14 15.00
CA GLU A 2 10.07 -6.70 14.71
C GLU A 2 10.03 -5.30 14.09
N VAL A 3 10.71 -4.33 14.69
CA VAL A 3 10.78 -2.95 14.17
C VAL A 3 11.44 -2.91 12.79
N ARG A 4 12.49 -3.68 12.56
CA ARG A 4 13.16 -3.75 11.26
C ARG A 4 12.22 -4.31 10.18
N GLN A 5 11.46 -5.36 10.51
CA GLN A 5 10.46 -5.91 9.60
C GLN A 5 9.32 -4.92 9.33
N ALA A 6 8.84 -4.23 10.36
CA ALA A 6 7.81 -3.19 10.22
C ALA A 6 8.27 -2.07 9.28
N LEU A 7 9.49 -1.56 9.45
CA LEU A 7 10.06 -0.53 8.58
C LEU A 7 10.23 -1.02 7.14
N LEU A 8 10.78 -2.23 6.95
CA LEU A 8 10.98 -2.81 5.62
C LEU A 8 9.66 -2.97 4.87
N TRP A 9 8.66 -3.58 5.50
CA TRP A 9 7.37 -3.84 4.84
C TRP A 9 6.53 -2.58 4.65
N SER A 10 6.65 -1.60 5.55
CA SER A 10 6.04 -0.27 5.34
C SER A 10 6.68 0.46 4.17
N GLY A 11 8.01 0.38 4.03
CA GLY A 11 8.73 0.95 2.89
C GLY A 11 8.36 0.28 1.55
N LEU A 12 8.27 -1.05 1.53
CA LEU A 12 7.80 -1.79 0.35
C LEU A 12 6.34 -1.44 -0.01
N LEU A 13 5.46 -1.31 0.99
CA LEU A 13 4.08 -0.87 0.77
C LEU A 13 4.04 0.54 0.17
N LEU A 14 4.83 1.49 0.70
CA LEU A 14 4.93 2.83 0.16
C LEU A 14 5.39 2.83 -1.30
N GLY A 15 6.45 2.06 -1.60
CA GLY A 15 6.97 1.91 -2.96
C GLY A 15 5.91 1.36 -3.92
N GLY A 16 5.19 0.31 -3.52
CA GLY A 16 4.11 -0.24 -4.32
C GLY A 16 2.97 0.75 -4.56
N GLN A 17 2.57 1.52 -3.54
CA GLN A 17 1.53 2.54 -3.67
C GLN A 17 1.96 3.67 -4.61
N ALA A 18 3.25 4.03 -4.59
CA ALA A 18 3.83 5.02 -5.49
C ALA A 18 3.82 4.52 -6.94
N THR A 19 4.29 3.29 -7.18
CA THR A 19 4.27 2.67 -8.52
C THR A 19 2.85 2.60 -9.06
N ASP A 20 1.89 2.11 -8.28
CA ASP A 20 0.50 2.03 -8.70
C ASP A 20 -0.06 3.41 -9.07
N THR A 21 0.20 4.43 -8.24
CA THR A 21 -0.20 5.82 -8.51
C THR A 21 0.40 6.38 -9.79
N LEU A 22 1.68 6.10 -10.04
CA LEU A 22 2.35 6.49 -11.28
C LEU A 22 1.74 5.78 -12.49
N THR A 23 1.47 4.48 -12.39
CA THR A 23 0.84 3.74 -13.48
C THR A 23 -0.57 4.26 -13.79
N THR A 24 -1.38 4.56 -12.77
CA THR A 24 -2.70 5.18 -12.94
C THR A 24 -2.61 6.56 -13.55
N ALA A 25 -1.63 7.37 -13.14
CA ALA A 25 -1.40 8.70 -13.69
C ALA A 25 -1.05 8.64 -15.18
N VAL A 26 -0.14 7.74 -15.56
CA VAL A 26 0.24 7.53 -16.96
C VAL A 26 -0.93 6.98 -17.78
N ALA A 27 -1.68 6.02 -17.24
CA ALA A 27 -2.85 5.46 -17.91
C ALA A 27 -3.93 6.53 -18.16
N SER A 28 -4.24 7.33 -17.14
CA SER A 28 -5.18 8.46 -17.24
C SER A 28 -4.70 9.48 -18.27
N ALA A 29 -3.41 9.80 -18.31
CA ALA A 29 -2.83 10.71 -19.31
C ALA A 29 -2.93 10.17 -20.75
N ARG A 30 -3.00 8.85 -20.93
CA ARG A 30 -3.27 8.18 -22.22
C ARG A 30 -4.76 7.98 -22.52
N GLY A 31 -5.65 8.51 -21.68
CA GLY A 31 -7.11 8.45 -21.88
C GLY A 31 -7.77 7.19 -21.33
N ALA A 32 -7.08 6.37 -20.54
CA ALA A 32 -7.69 5.24 -19.85
C ALA A 32 -8.56 5.72 -18.68
N MET A 33 -9.67 5.03 -18.42
CA MET A 33 -10.54 5.29 -17.26
C MET A 33 -10.21 4.34 -16.12
N GLU A 34 -10.16 4.88 -14.90
CA GLU A 34 -9.99 4.10 -13.68
C GLU A 34 -11.24 3.25 -13.41
N SER A 35 -11.08 1.93 -13.34
CA SER A 35 -12.20 0.99 -13.21
C SER A 35 -12.76 0.86 -11.80
N MET A 36 -11.99 1.26 -10.78
CA MET A 36 -12.42 1.20 -9.37
C MET A 36 -13.25 2.44 -9.00
N PRO A 37 -14.51 2.29 -8.51
CA PRO A 37 -15.40 3.42 -8.23
C PRO A 37 -14.84 4.44 -7.24
N TRP A 38 -14.19 3.97 -6.18
CA TRP A 38 -13.58 4.84 -5.15
C TRP A 38 -12.37 5.59 -5.69
N SER A 39 -11.47 4.90 -6.40
CA SER A 39 -10.28 5.49 -7.03
C SER A 39 -10.69 6.53 -8.09
N ALA A 40 -11.66 6.19 -8.94
CA ALA A 40 -12.22 7.10 -9.93
C ALA A 40 -12.79 8.36 -9.28
N ARG A 41 -13.57 8.24 -8.19
CA ARG A 41 -14.08 9.42 -7.48
C ARG A 41 -12.99 10.29 -6.88
N LEU A 42 -11.92 9.70 -6.33
CA LEU A 42 -10.79 10.49 -5.82
C LEU A 42 -10.07 11.26 -6.96
N LEU A 43 -9.89 10.60 -8.11
CA LEU A 43 -9.29 11.22 -9.30
C LEU A 43 -10.18 12.31 -9.90
N GLU A 44 -11.50 12.11 -9.93
CA GLU A 44 -12.46 13.10 -10.43
C GLU A 44 -12.56 14.33 -9.53
N LEU A 45 -12.54 14.14 -8.20
CA LEU A 45 -12.71 15.23 -7.23
C LEU A 45 -11.43 16.05 -7.01
N GLY A 46 -10.26 15.41 -7.06
CA GLY A 46 -9.00 16.06 -6.68
C GLY A 46 -7.76 15.58 -7.46
N GLY A 47 -7.97 14.89 -8.58
CA GLY A 47 -6.91 14.42 -9.45
C GLY A 47 -5.94 13.44 -8.77
N ILE A 48 -4.76 13.30 -9.37
CA ILE A 48 -3.69 12.44 -8.87
C ILE A 48 -3.21 12.88 -7.47
N GLY A 49 -3.29 14.17 -7.15
CA GLY A 49 -2.87 14.69 -5.84
C GLY A 49 -3.70 14.14 -4.68
N LEU A 50 -5.03 14.20 -4.80
CA LEU A 50 -5.94 13.65 -3.79
C LEU A 50 -5.84 12.12 -3.70
N PHE A 51 -5.75 11.45 -4.86
CA PHE A 51 -5.55 10.01 -4.94
C PHE A 51 -4.25 9.57 -4.23
N TRP A 52 -3.15 10.27 -4.47
CA TRP A 52 -1.87 10.02 -3.81
C TRP A 52 -1.94 10.29 -2.30
N GLY A 53 -2.55 11.41 -1.90
CA GLY A 53 -2.73 11.75 -0.49
C GLY A 53 -3.52 10.69 0.29
N ALA A 54 -4.60 10.17 -0.30
CA ALA A 54 -5.39 9.09 0.30
C ALA A 54 -4.55 7.81 0.50
N LYS A 55 -3.73 7.44 -0.49
CA LYS A 55 -2.81 6.30 -0.38
C LYS A 55 -1.73 6.51 0.67
N LEU A 56 -1.17 7.71 0.78
CA LEU A 56 -0.20 8.05 1.83
C LEU A 56 -0.80 7.89 3.23
N LEU A 57 -2.06 8.27 3.44
CA LEU A 57 -2.76 8.06 4.71
C LEU A 57 -2.93 6.57 5.02
N LEU A 58 -3.24 5.74 4.03
CA LEU A 58 -3.32 4.28 4.19
C LEU A 58 -1.97 3.70 4.61
N VAL A 59 -0.89 4.07 3.92
CA VAL A 59 0.48 3.64 4.23
C VAL A 59 0.87 4.09 5.64
N ALA A 60 0.64 5.36 5.98
CA ALA A 60 0.95 5.90 7.30
C ALA A 60 0.18 5.19 8.41
N THR A 61 -1.09 4.87 8.19
CA THR A 61 -1.93 4.15 9.15
C THR A 61 -1.43 2.72 9.34
N ALA A 62 -1.12 2.00 8.25
CA ALA A 62 -0.58 0.65 8.30
C ALA A 62 0.80 0.60 8.97
N ALA A 63 1.69 1.53 8.62
CA ALA A 63 3.01 1.66 9.21
C ALA A 63 2.91 1.95 10.71
N THR A 64 2.03 2.86 11.10
CA THR A 64 1.76 3.18 12.50
C THR A 64 1.27 1.92 13.21
N ALA A 65 0.23 1.24 12.71
CA ALA A 65 -0.28 0.01 13.32
C ALA A 65 0.80 -1.06 13.51
N LEU A 66 1.68 -1.26 12.51
CA LEU A 66 2.82 -2.19 12.61
C LEU A 66 3.85 -1.76 13.65
N LEU A 67 4.22 -0.48 13.69
CA LEU A 67 5.17 0.05 14.65
C LEU A 67 4.61 0.01 16.07
N LEU A 68 3.31 0.31 16.24
CA LEU A 68 2.63 0.16 17.52
C LEU A 68 2.59 -1.32 17.91
N ALA A 69 2.27 -2.25 17.01
CA ALA A 69 2.31 -3.66 17.33
C ALA A 69 3.73 -4.11 17.71
N ALA A 70 4.76 -3.66 16.99
CA ALA A 70 6.16 -3.99 17.24
C ALA A 70 6.68 -3.47 18.60
N ARG A 71 6.35 -2.22 18.97
CA ARG A 71 6.82 -1.63 20.25
C ARG A 71 6.22 -2.30 21.48
N TRP A 72 5.05 -2.91 21.36
CA TRP A 72 4.34 -3.57 22.46
C TRP A 72 4.58 -5.09 22.50
N VAL A 73 5.46 -5.64 21.65
CA VAL A 73 5.86 -7.06 21.70
C VAL A 73 6.60 -7.33 23.00
N GLN A 74 5.99 -8.14 23.86
CA GLN A 74 6.61 -8.66 25.08
C GLN A 74 6.96 -10.14 24.87
N PRO A 75 8.22 -10.57 25.12
CA PRO A 75 8.65 -11.95 24.89
C PRO A 75 7.81 -12.98 25.66
N GLU A 76 7.37 -12.63 26.87
CA GLU A 76 6.63 -13.52 27.77
C GLU A 76 5.13 -13.63 27.44
N ARG A 77 4.58 -12.75 26.59
CA ARG A 77 3.15 -12.71 26.27
C ARG A 77 2.87 -13.16 24.84
N ARG A 78 2.47 -14.43 24.71
CA ARG A 78 2.13 -15.09 23.44
C ARG A 78 1.12 -14.30 22.58
N TYR A 79 0.12 -13.66 23.21
CA TYR A 79 -0.87 -12.85 22.50
C TYR A 79 -0.29 -11.61 21.81
N SER A 80 0.76 -10.99 22.36
CA SER A 80 1.39 -9.80 21.77
C SER A 80 2.16 -10.17 20.49
N GLN A 81 2.81 -11.33 20.48
CA GLN A 81 3.49 -11.86 19.29
C GLN A 81 2.52 -12.23 18.17
N VAL A 82 1.36 -12.80 18.51
CA VAL A 82 0.32 -13.15 17.51
C VAL A 82 -0.23 -11.89 16.85
N MET A 83 -0.51 -10.84 17.63
CA MET A 83 -0.99 -9.56 17.09
C MET A 83 0.01 -8.94 16.12
N PHE A 84 1.29 -8.90 16.48
CA PHE A 84 2.34 -8.39 15.58
C PHE A 84 2.46 -9.22 14.30
N ARG A 85 2.44 -10.56 14.39
CA ARG A 85 2.53 -11.43 13.22
C ARG A 85 1.31 -11.29 12.31
N PHE A 86 0.12 -11.13 12.86
CA PHE A 86 -1.10 -10.91 12.09
C PHE A 86 -1.05 -9.57 11.34
N ALA A 87 -0.65 -8.49 12.03
CA ALA A 87 -0.48 -7.19 11.40
C ALA A 87 0.59 -7.23 10.30
N LEU A 88 1.71 -7.89 10.56
CA LEU A 88 2.79 -8.08 9.58
C LEU A 88 2.32 -8.86 8.36
N ALA A 89 1.64 -9.99 8.56
CA ALA A 89 1.10 -10.80 7.46
C ALA A 89 0.08 -10.02 6.62
N SER A 90 -0.76 -9.21 7.25
CA SER A 90 -1.75 -8.38 6.55
C SER A 90 -1.08 -7.36 5.62
N VAL A 91 -0.05 -6.66 6.12
CA VAL A 91 0.73 -5.72 5.29
C VAL A 91 1.50 -6.46 4.19
N GLN A 92 2.06 -7.63 4.47
CA GLN A 92 2.73 -8.45 3.46
C GLN A 92 1.80 -8.84 2.33
N VAL A 93 0.62 -9.36 2.64
CA VAL A 93 -0.37 -9.77 1.63
C VAL A 93 -0.82 -8.56 0.80
N ALA A 94 -1.09 -7.42 1.45
CA ALA A 94 -1.46 -6.20 0.75
C ALA A 94 -0.34 -5.72 -0.20
N THR A 95 0.91 -5.71 0.26
CA THR A 95 2.07 -5.31 -0.55
C THR A 95 2.29 -6.25 -1.73
N ILE A 96 2.18 -7.56 -1.52
CA ILE A 96 2.34 -8.56 -2.59
C ILE A 96 1.21 -8.43 -3.63
N GLY A 97 -0.04 -8.30 -3.17
CA GLY A 97 -1.17 -8.06 -4.07
C GLY A 97 -1.00 -6.79 -4.89
N LEU A 98 -0.54 -5.72 -4.26
CA LEU A 98 -0.25 -4.45 -4.94
C LEU A 98 0.89 -4.57 -5.95
N ALA A 99 1.92 -5.35 -5.66
CA ALA A 99 2.99 -5.64 -6.61
C ALA A 99 2.45 -6.38 -7.84
N ALA A 100 1.56 -7.36 -7.65
CA ALA A 100 0.92 -8.07 -8.76
C ALA A 100 0.05 -7.13 -9.62
N VAL A 101 -0.73 -6.24 -8.99
CA VAL A 101 -1.51 -5.22 -9.70
C VAL A 101 -0.61 -4.24 -10.45
N SER A 102 0.48 -3.78 -9.83
CA SER A 102 1.44 -2.86 -10.46
C SER A 102 2.11 -3.49 -11.69
N LEU A 103 2.47 -4.78 -11.61
CA LEU A 103 2.97 -5.54 -12.74
C LEU A 103 1.93 -5.63 -13.86
N HIS A 104 0.68 -5.95 -13.51
CA HIS A 104 -0.42 -5.99 -14.47
C HIS A 104 -0.62 -4.63 -15.15
N ASN A 105 -0.66 -3.53 -14.39
CA ASN A 105 -0.77 -2.18 -14.92
C ASN A 105 0.39 -1.83 -15.86
N THR A 106 1.61 -2.25 -15.53
CA THR A 106 2.79 -2.02 -16.38
C THR A 106 2.68 -2.77 -17.71
N VAL A 107 2.21 -4.02 -17.69
CA VAL A 107 1.96 -4.80 -18.91
C VAL A 107 0.89 -4.14 -19.77
N VAL A 108 -0.23 -3.73 -19.14
CA VAL A 108 -1.32 -3.01 -19.82
C VAL A 108 -0.80 -1.71 -20.45
N LEU A 109 -0.05 -0.91 -19.71
CA LEU A 109 0.59 0.32 -20.23
C LEU A 109 1.58 0.08 -21.36
N GLY A 110 2.25 -1.06 -21.40
CA GLY A 110 3.13 -1.45 -22.51
C GLY A 110 2.37 -1.84 -23.77
N SER A 111 1.10 -2.23 -23.64
CA SER A 111 0.24 -2.66 -24.74
C SER A 111 -0.67 -1.57 -25.33
N ILE A 112 -0.70 -0.39 -24.71
CA ILE A 112 -1.46 0.81 -25.13
C ILE A 112 -0.49 1.84 -25.71
#